data_AF-A0A099S8Z2-F1
#
_entry.id   AF-A0A099S8Z2-F1
#
_cell.length_a   1.000
_cell.length_b   1.000
_cell.length_c   1.000
_cell.angle_alpha   90.00
_cell.angle_beta   90.00
_cell.angle_gamma   90.00
#
_symmetry.space_group_name_H-M   'P 1'
#
loop_
_entity.id
_entity.type
_entity.pdbx_description
1 polymer ?
#
loop_
_entity_poly.entity_id
_entity_poly.type
_entity_poly.pdbx_seq_one_letter_code
_entity_poly.pdbx_strand_id
1 'polypeptide(L)'
;MKEKGYLRIVKALSLAVILMFTLYFQGCNSNDTGKENKNDIVKSSGEIVETKLTDRERELLQGLDVDKYFIFDANIKDKKIGSLELWVDYYEKGSFKNKSFGLKNDIQLTKEENIKMIFSTQKVMGSKSEEKWTFSTSSNTGGGKGSTNIKFSQIIRGLTWSSIQRSKIVTEKEIILAAIAGTEGNSMSSISIDEINADDEVIKNKAIERLLKNDYVYIIKCKFK
;
A
#
# COMPACT_ATOMS: atom_id res chain seq x y z
N MET A 1 -45.66 -18.57 54.91
CA MET A 1 -46.44 -18.90 53.69
C MET A 1 -46.24 -17.92 52.51
N LYS A 2 -45.39 -16.89 52.61
CA LYS A 2 -45.15 -15.89 51.52
C LYS A 2 -43.96 -16.20 50.59
N GLU A 3 -43.03 -17.10 50.96
CA GLU A 3 -41.82 -17.37 50.16
C GLU A 3 -42.06 -18.14 48.85
N LYS A 4 -43.06 -19.03 48.80
CA LYS A 4 -43.31 -19.85 47.60
C LYS A 4 -43.83 -19.03 46.40
N GLY A 5 -44.40 -17.85 46.65
CA GLY A 5 -44.87 -16.94 45.59
C GLY A 5 -43.71 -16.24 44.88
N TYR A 6 -42.69 -15.81 45.63
CA TYR A 6 -41.57 -15.05 45.08
C TYR A 6 -40.72 -15.90 44.12
N LEU A 7 -40.50 -17.17 44.48
CA LEU A 7 -39.72 -18.09 43.63
C LEU A 7 -40.40 -18.40 42.29
N ARG A 8 -41.73 -18.38 42.23
CA ARG A 8 -42.49 -18.57 40.98
C ARG A 8 -42.41 -17.35 40.07
N ILE A 9 -42.46 -16.15 40.66
CA ILE A 9 -42.37 -14.89 39.92
C ILE A 9 -40.96 -14.71 39.32
N VAL A 10 -39.91 -15.00 40.09
CA VAL A 10 -38.52 -14.89 39.60
C VAL A 10 -38.24 -15.87 38.46
N LYS A 11 -38.77 -17.11 38.53
CA LYS A 11 -38.65 -18.09 37.45
C LYS A 11 -39.41 -17.69 36.18
N ALA A 12 -40.59 -17.08 36.32
CA ALA A 12 -41.36 -16.57 35.19
C ALA A 12 -40.65 -15.39 34.51
N LEU A 13 -40.07 -14.47 35.30
CA LEU A 13 -39.28 -13.35 34.81
C LEU A 13 -37.99 -13.81 34.10
N SER A 14 -37.26 -14.79 34.66
CA SER A 14 -36.06 -15.31 34.00
C SER A 14 -36.37 -15.98 32.66
N LEU A 15 -37.51 -16.68 32.56
CA LEU A 15 -37.92 -17.33 31.31
C LEU A 15 -38.33 -16.31 30.24
N ALA A 16 -39.01 -15.23 30.64
CA ALA A 16 -39.40 -14.16 29.73
C ALA A 16 -38.19 -13.41 29.15
N VAL A 17 -37.15 -13.17 29.96
CA VAL A 17 -35.91 -12.51 29.50
C VAL A 17 -35.14 -13.37 28.50
N ILE A 18 -35.07 -14.69 28.73
CA ILE A 18 -34.40 -15.62 27.80
C ILE A 18 -35.16 -15.70 26.47
N LEU A 19 -36.51 -15.74 26.50
CA LEU A 19 -37.33 -15.78 25.29
C LEU A 19 -37.19 -14.50 24.45
N MET A 20 -37.07 -13.34 25.12
CA MET A 20 -36.89 -12.06 24.44
C MET A 20 -35.52 -11.96 23.75
N PHE A 21 -34.46 -12.54 24.35
CA PHE A 21 -33.12 -12.58 23.73
C PHE A 21 -33.03 -13.46 22.48
N THR A 22 -33.81 -14.55 22.41
CA THR A 22 -33.80 -15.44 21.23
C THR A 22 -34.44 -14.83 19.98
N LEU A 23 -35.29 -13.81 20.13
CA LEU A 23 -35.94 -13.14 19.01
C LEU A 23 -35.06 -12.07 18.32
N TYR A 24 -33.94 -11.67 18.93
CA TYR A 24 -33.02 -10.69 18.34
C TYR A 24 -32.02 -11.31 17.35
N PHE A 25 -31.91 -12.64 17.26
CA PHE A 25 -30.93 -13.32 16.39
C PHE A 25 -31.43 -13.75 15.01
N GLN A 26 -32.66 -13.39 14.61
CA GLN A 26 -33.19 -13.72 13.27
C GLN A 26 -33.20 -12.54 12.28
N GLY A 27 -32.56 -11.42 12.61
CA GLY A 27 -32.52 -10.22 11.78
C GLY A 27 -31.23 -10.06 10.98
N CYS A 28 -31.02 -10.87 9.94
CA CYS A 28 -30.33 -10.51 8.67
C CYS A 28 -30.12 -11.77 7.82
N ASN A 29 -31.19 -12.25 7.17
CA ASN A 29 -31.05 -13.07 5.98
C ASN A 29 -31.83 -12.41 4.85
N SER A 30 -31.27 -11.33 4.31
CA SER A 30 -31.70 -10.75 3.05
C SER A 30 -31.32 -11.70 1.94
N ASN A 31 -32.26 -12.54 1.54
CA ASN A 31 -32.25 -13.21 0.25
C ASN A 31 -32.37 -12.16 -0.84
N ASP A 32 -31.22 -11.67 -1.31
CA ASP A 32 -31.13 -10.83 -2.50
C ASP A 32 -31.15 -11.73 -3.75
N THR A 33 -32.36 -12.11 -4.15
CA THR A 33 -32.61 -12.62 -5.50
C THR A 33 -32.66 -11.43 -6.45
N GLY A 34 -31.49 -10.99 -6.91
CA GLY A 34 -31.36 -9.79 -7.72
C GLY A 34 -30.12 -9.81 -8.61
N LYS A 35 -30.26 -10.42 -9.79
CA LYS A 35 -29.44 -10.21 -11.00
C LYS A 35 -27.92 -10.31 -10.80
N GLU A 36 -27.35 -11.43 -11.22
CA GLU A 36 -25.96 -11.50 -11.67
C GLU A 36 -25.75 -10.47 -12.80
N ASN A 37 -25.38 -9.25 -12.43
CA ASN A 37 -24.47 -8.48 -13.24
C ASN A 37 -23.20 -9.32 -13.30
N LYS A 38 -22.90 -9.88 -14.48
CA LYS A 38 -21.54 -10.23 -14.87
C LYS A 38 -20.71 -8.94 -14.90
N ASN A 39 -20.45 -8.38 -13.72
CA ASN A 39 -19.31 -7.52 -13.52
C ASN A 39 -18.13 -8.47 -13.62
N ASP A 40 -17.29 -8.29 -14.63
CA ASP A 40 -16.02 -8.97 -14.76
C ASP A 40 -15.32 -8.97 -13.39
N ILE A 41 -15.36 -10.11 -12.70
CA ILE A 41 -14.65 -10.29 -11.44
C ILE A 41 -13.19 -10.27 -11.85
N VAL A 42 -12.56 -9.11 -11.72
CA VAL A 42 -11.13 -8.93 -11.93
C VAL A 42 -10.44 -9.91 -10.99
N LYS A 43 -9.96 -11.02 -11.56
CA LYS A 43 -9.35 -12.10 -10.79
C LYS A 43 -8.04 -11.56 -10.21
N SER A 44 -7.98 -11.47 -8.89
CA SER A 44 -6.78 -11.06 -8.18
C SER A 44 -5.68 -12.11 -8.38
N SER A 45 -4.53 -11.65 -8.86
CA SER A 45 -3.34 -12.46 -9.13
C SER A 45 -2.44 -12.63 -7.90
N GLY A 46 -2.79 -11.99 -6.79
CA GLY A 46 -1.98 -11.92 -5.58
C GLY A 46 -2.29 -10.67 -4.75
N GLU A 47 -1.45 -10.39 -3.77
CA GLU A 47 -1.53 -9.20 -2.93
C GLU A 47 -0.16 -8.61 -2.63
N ILE A 48 -0.12 -7.31 -2.35
CA ILE A 48 1.05 -6.58 -1.86
C ILE A 48 0.68 -6.00 -0.50
N VAL A 49 1.55 -6.14 0.48
CA VAL A 49 1.37 -5.62 1.83
C VAL A 49 2.64 -4.87 2.25
N GLU A 50 2.48 -3.70 2.86
CA GLU A 50 3.61 -3.04 3.51
C GLU A 50 4.13 -3.89 4.68
N THR A 51 5.44 -3.99 4.78
CA THR A 51 6.10 -4.73 5.85
C THR A 51 7.08 -3.83 6.58
N LYS A 52 7.26 -4.08 7.87
CA LYS A 52 8.14 -3.28 8.71
C LYS A 52 9.47 -3.99 8.89
N LEU A 53 10.54 -3.20 8.95
CA LEU A 53 11.84 -3.70 9.37
C LEU A 53 11.79 -4.12 10.84
N THR A 54 12.44 -5.23 11.11
CA THR A 54 12.91 -5.57 12.45
C THR A 54 13.88 -4.50 12.95
N ASP A 55 14.05 -4.39 14.27
CA ASP A 55 14.96 -3.39 14.84
C ASP A 55 16.40 -3.60 14.37
N ARG A 56 16.84 -4.86 14.24
CA ARG A 56 18.16 -5.21 13.71
C ARG A 56 18.35 -4.75 12.27
N GLU A 57 17.36 -4.97 11.39
CA GLU A 57 17.47 -4.49 10.00
C GLU A 57 17.48 -2.97 9.93
N ARG A 58 16.72 -2.29 10.80
CA ARG A 58 16.71 -0.83 10.90
C ARG A 58 18.08 -0.29 11.31
N GLU A 59 18.71 -0.89 12.31
CA GLU A 59 20.07 -0.54 12.74
C GLU A 59 21.09 -0.73 11.61
N LEU A 60 21.00 -1.83 10.86
CA LEU A 60 21.86 -2.08 9.71
C LEU A 60 21.68 -1.02 8.61
N LEU A 61 20.44 -0.64 8.30
CA LEU A 61 20.17 0.42 7.31
C LEU A 61 20.67 1.79 7.78
N GLN A 62 20.53 2.11 9.08
CA GLN A 62 21.09 3.33 9.66
C GLN A 62 22.62 3.37 9.54
N GLY A 63 23.30 2.25 9.80
CA GLY A 63 24.75 2.14 9.59
C GLY A 63 25.20 2.33 8.14
N LEU A 64 24.28 2.19 7.18
CA LEU A 64 24.51 2.41 5.74
C LEU A 64 24.00 3.78 5.26
N ASP A 65 23.69 4.70 6.17
CA ASP A 65 23.19 6.05 5.89
C ASP A 65 21.94 6.07 4.98
N VAL A 66 21.06 5.07 5.16
CA VAL A 66 19.74 5.04 4.52
C VAL A 66 18.83 6.02 5.24
N ASP A 67 18.35 7.01 4.50
CA ASP A 67 17.51 8.09 5.01
C ASP A 67 16.02 7.70 4.99
N LYS A 68 15.57 7.10 3.88
CA LYS A 68 14.17 6.71 3.67
C LYS A 68 14.12 5.30 3.12
N TYR A 69 13.10 4.53 3.49
CA TYR A 69 12.85 3.22 2.91
C TYR A 69 11.35 2.89 2.90
N PHE A 70 10.94 2.13 1.89
CA PHE A 70 9.63 1.46 1.84
C PHE A 70 9.85 -0.01 1.52
N ILE A 71 9.11 -0.88 2.20
CA ILE A 71 9.26 -2.31 2.05
C ILE A 71 7.91 -2.95 1.90
N PHE A 72 7.82 -3.81 0.90
CA PHE A 72 6.59 -4.48 0.55
C PHE A 72 6.86 -5.96 0.35
N ASP A 73 5.97 -6.79 0.86
CA ASP A 73 5.91 -8.21 0.54
C ASP A 73 4.75 -8.43 -0.45
N ALA A 74 5.07 -8.98 -1.62
CA ALA A 74 4.11 -9.35 -2.65
C ALA A 74 3.96 -10.87 -2.69
N ASN A 75 2.75 -11.37 -2.45
CA ASN A 75 2.41 -12.78 -2.58
C ASN A 75 1.71 -12.99 -3.93
N ILE A 76 2.37 -13.70 -4.85
CA ILE A 76 1.88 -13.94 -6.20
C ILE A 76 1.30 -15.35 -6.29
N LYS A 77 0.04 -15.42 -6.74
CA LYS A 77 -0.72 -16.66 -6.91
C LYS A 77 -0.90 -17.04 -8.38
N ASP A 78 -0.90 -16.06 -9.28
CA ASP A 78 -1.02 -16.32 -10.72
C ASP A 78 0.35 -16.67 -11.33
N LYS A 79 0.47 -17.93 -11.77
CA LYS A 79 1.68 -18.46 -12.43
C LYS A 79 1.96 -17.82 -13.80
N LYS A 80 1.02 -17.04 -14.36
CA LYS A 80 1.21 -16.36 -15.65
C LYS A 80 2.07 -15.10 -15.54
N ILE A 81 2.25 -14.55 -14.34
CA ILE A 81 3.11 -13.38 -14.13
C ILE A 81 4.56 -13.80 -14.37
N GLY A 82 5.16 -13.26 -15.41
CA GLY A 82 6.54 -13.54 -15.81
C GLY A 82 7.52 -12.43 -15.46
N SER A 83 7.05 -11.24 -15.05
CA SER A 83 7.94 -10.14 -14.68
C SER A 83 7.30 -9.10 -13.74
N LEU A 84 8.18 -8.41 -13.01
CA LEU A 84 7.87 -7.25 -12.19
C LEU A 84 8.67 -6.05 -12.70
N GLU A 85 7.96 -4.97 -13.01
CA GLU A 85 8.55 -3.68 -13.31
C GLU A 85 8.30 -2.73 -12.14
N LEU A 86 9.36 -2.10 -11.65
CA LEU A 86 9.35 -1.06 -10.61
C LEU A 86 9.87 0.23 -11.21
N TRP A 87 9.28 1.36 -10.87
CA TRP A 87 9.79 2.66 -11.31
C TRP A 87 9.32 3.83 -10.44
N VAL A 88 9.89 5.00 -10.73
CA VAL A 88 9.50 6.27 -10.13
C VAL A 88 9.05 7.24 -11.22
N ASP A 89 7.84 7.76 -11.07
CA ASP A 89 7.39 8.93 -11.82
C ASP A 89 7.73 10.21 -11.04
N TYR A 90 8.31 11.20 -11.71
CA TYR A 90 8.67 12.48 -11.13
C TYR A 90 7.81 13.61 -11.68
N TYR A 91 7.27 14.40 -10.76
CA TYR A 91 6.51 15.61 -11.03
C TYR A 91 7.16 16.79 -10.34
N GLU A 92 7.13 17.93 -11.03
CA GLU A 92 7.61 19.20 -10.53
C GLU A 92 6.57 20.27 -10.84
N LYS A 93 6.13 20.97 -9.79
CA LYS A 93 5.08 21.99 -9.83
C LYS A 93 3.82 21.47 -10.53
N GLY A 94 3.43 20.24 -10.18
CA GLY A 94 2.25 19.54 -10.72
C GLY A 94 2.41 18.97 -12.13
N SER A 95 3.49 19.27 -12.86
CA SER A 95 3.73 18.70 -14.20
C SER A 95 4.59 17.45 -14.13
N PHE A 96 4.17 16.39 -14.83
CA PHE A 96 5.02 15.22 -15.07
C PHE A 96 6.28 15.65 -15.83
N LYS A 97 7.44 15.20 -15.35
CA LYS A 97 8.74 15.51 -15.94
C LYS A 97 9.37 14.31 -16.60
N ASN A 98 9.50 13.20 -15.86
CA ASN A 98 10.12 12.00 -16.37
C ASN A 98 9.78 10.76 -15.54
N LYS A 99 9.98 9.58 -16.14
CA LYS A 99 10.20 8.31 -15.44
C LYS A 99 11.67 8.29 -14.99
N SER A 100 11.93 8.70 -13.75
CA SER A 100 13.29 8.98 -13.26
C SER A 100 14.19 7.76 -13.24
N PHE A 101 13.63 6.59 -12.90
CA PHE A 101 14.39 5.37 -12.68
C PHE A 101 13.46 4.16 -12.61
N GLY A 102 13.91 3.00 -13.06
CA GLY A 102 13.19 1.75 -12.90
C GLY A 102 14.07 0.51 -12.88
N LEU A 103 13.52 -0.56 -12.33
CA LEU A 103 14.10 -1.89 -12.27
C LEU A 103 13.08 -2.85 -12.88
N LYS A 104 13.49 -3.61 -13.89
CA LYS A 104 12.69 -4.72 -14.42
C LYS A 104 13.36 -6.02 -14.02
N ASN A 105 12.60 -6.90 -13.37
CA ASN A 105 13.03 -8.23 -13.00
C ASN A 105 12.11 -9.25 -13.66
N ASP A 106 12.71 -10.22 -14.33
CA ASP A 106 11.99 -11.40 -14.77
C ASP A 106 11.74 -12.30 -13.54
N ILE A 107 10.51 -12.78 -13.41
CA ILE A 107 10.08 -13.67 -12.33
C ILE A 107 9.84 -15.04 -12.95
N GLN A 108 10.60 -16.04 -12.53
CA GLN A 108 10.38 -17.41 -12.96
C GLN A 108 9.42 -18.12 -12.00
N LEU A 109 8.11 -17.92 -12.17
CA LEU A 109 7.13 -18.57 -11.30
C LEU A 109 6.99 -20.07 -11.63
N THR A 110 7.64 -20.91 -10.83
CA THR A 110 7.37 -22.37 -10.83
C THR A 110 6.26 -22.76 -9.84
N LYS A 111 6.02 -21.91 -8.82
CA LYS A 111 5.02 -22.06 -7.74
C LYS A 111 4.59 -20.68 -7.21
N GLU A 112 3.71 -20.65 -6.22
CA GLU A 112 3.42 -19.42 -5.46
C GLU A 112 4.73 -18.82 -4.95
N GLU A 113 4.90 -17.52 -5.15
CA GLU A 113 6.16 -16.83 -4.90
C GLU A 113 5.90 -15.62 -4.02
N ASN A 114 6.78 -15.43 -3.02
CA ASN A 114 6.82 -14.23 -2.23
C ASN A 114 7.99 -13.37 -2.74
N ILE A 115 7.68 -12.15 -3.16
CA ILE A 115 8.67 -11.17 -3.58
C ILE A 115 8.74 -10.07 -2.52
N LYS A 116 9.90 -9.88 -1.92
CA LYS A 116 10.18 -8.71 -1.10
C LYS A 116 10.71 -7.61 -2.01
N MET A 117 10.10 -6.43 -1.94
CA MET A 117 10.50 -5.23 -2.67
C MET A 117 10.95 -4.18 -1.67
N ILE A 118 12.13 -3.61 -1.88
CA ILE A 118 12.68 -2.56 -1.05
C ILE A 118 13.01 -1.38 -1.96
N PHE A 119 12.46 -0.22 -1.61
CA PHE A 119 12.95 1.06 -2.08
C PHE A 119 13.70 1.74 -0.96
N SER A 120 14.85 2.34 -1.25
CA SER A 120 15.60 3.12 -0.27
C SER A 120 16.28 4.34 -0.90
N THR A 121 16.49 5.36 -0.09
CA THR A 121 17.29 6.55 -0.44
C THR A 121 18.45 6.73 0.52
N GLN A 122 19.58 7.20 -0.01
CA GLN A 122 20.81 7.49 0.74
C GLN A 122 21.33 8.84 0.30
N LYS A 123 21.86 9.65 1.22
CA LYS A 123 22.54 10.89 0.84
C LYS A 123 23.86 10.57 0.15
N VAL A 124 24.19 11.29 -0.91
CA VAL A 124 25.50 11.13 -1.56
C VAL A 124 26.53 11.93 -0.78
N MET A 125 27.60 11.26 -0.32
CA MET A 125 28.66 11.91 0.45
C MET A 125 29.25 13.10 -0.32
N GLY A 126 29.32 14.26 0.34
CA GLY A 126 29.82 15.49 -0.27
C GLY A 126 28.80 16.27 -1.10
N SER A 127 27.58 15.76 -1.27
CA SER A 127 26.48 16.47 -1.95
C SER A 127 25.32 16.77 -1.00
N LYS A 128 24.79 17.99 -1.10
CA LYS A 128 23.57 18.40 -0.35
C LYS A 128 22.30 18.27 -1.17
N SER A 129 22.42 18.04 -2.47
CA SER A 129 21.32 18.04 -3.42
C SER A 129 21.27 16.75 -4.24
N GLU A 130 21.97 15.71 -3.82
CA GLU A 130 21.95 14.41 -4.49
C GLU A 130 21.65 13.29 -3.50
N GLU A 131 20.71 12.44 -3.91
CA GLU A 131 20.39 11.21 -3.21
C GLU A 131 20.58 10.02 -4.15
N LYS A 132 21.14 8.94 -3.64
CA LYS A 132 21.16 7.65 -4.31
C LYS A 132 19.87 6.92 -4.00
N TRP A 133 19.11 6.61 -5.04
CA TRP A 133 17.85 5.90 -4.96
C TRP A 133 18.07 4.47 -5.42
N THR A 134 17.61 3.49 -4.63
CA THR A 134 17.83 2.07 -4.89
C THR A 134 16.52 1.31 -4.84
N PHE A 135 16.22 0.57 -5.90
CA PHE A 135 15.27 -0.53 -5.85
C PHE A 135 16.02 -1.83 -5.68
N SER A 136 15.53 -2.70 -4.81
CA SER A 136 15.93 -4.10 -4.79
C SER A 136 14.73 -5.01 -4.60
N THR A 137 14.79 -6.17 -5.23
CA THR A 137 13.82 -7.23 -5.03
C THR A 137 14.53 -8.52 -4.67
N SER A 138 13.88 -9.34 -3.86
CA SER A 138 14.31 -10.70 -3.59
C SER A 138 13.10 -11.63 -3.61
N SER A 139 13.31 -12.81 -4.17
CA SER A 139 12.35 -13.91 -4.21
C SER A 139 13.11 -15.24 -4.04
N ASN A 140 12.41 -16.37 -4.02
CA ASN A 140 13.04 -17.68 -3.95
C ASN A 140 13.80 -18.02 -5.25
N THR A 141 13.37 -17.45 -6.38
CA THR A 141 13.95 -17.72 -7.69
C THR A 141 15.04 -16.75 -8.11
N GLY A 142 15.29 -15.69 -7.33
CA GLY A 142 16.34 -14.73 -7.62
C GLY A 142 16.08 -13.36 -7.02
N GLY A 143 16.89 -12.39 -7.42
CA GLY A 143 16.75 -11.01 -6.97
C GLY A 143 17.33 -10.04 -7.98
N GLY A 144 16.92 -8.80 -7.86
CA GLY A 144 17.38 -7.72 -8.71
C GLY A 144 17.71 -6.49 -7.86
N LYS A 145 18.66 -5.69 -8.34
CA LYS A 145 18.98 -4.40 -7.73
C LYS A 145 19.29 -3.41 -8.82
N GLY A 146 18.70 -2.23 -8.72
CA GLY A 146 19.06 -1.08 -9.54
C GLY A 146 19.23 0.13 -8.65
N SER A 147 20.10 1.06 -9.05
CA SER A 147 20.19 2.34 -8.37
C SER A 147 20.49 3.47 -9.35
N THR A 148 20.02 4.67 -9.02
CA THR A 148 20.38 5.89 -9.72
C THR A 148 20.70 6.99 -8.72
N ASN A 149 21.42 8.02 -9.14
CA ASN A 149 21.55 9.24 -8.38
C ASN A 149 20.51 10.24 -8.87
N ILE A 150 19.69 10.75 -7.96
CA ILE A 150 18.73 11.82 -8.21
C ILE A 150 19.33 13.12 -7.73
N LYS A 151 19.42 14.10 -8.63
CA LYS A 151 19.85 15.46 -8.30
C LYS A 151 18.61 16.35 -8.16
N PHE A 152 18.43 16.91 -6.98
CA PHE A 152 17.41 17.93 -6.74
C PHE A 152 17.90 19.26 -7.32
N SER A 153 17.02 19.93 -8.08
CA SER A 153 17.29 21.25 -8.65
C SER A 153 17.41 22.34 -7.58
N GLN A 154 16.78 22.13 -6.43
CA GLN A 154 16.75 23.05 -5.30
C GLN A 154 16.80 22.34 -3.95
N ILE A 155 17.05 23.12 -2.89
CA ILE A 155 17.01 22.63 -1.51
C ILE A 155 15.54 22.46 -1.11
N ILE A 156 15.10 21.21 -0.97
CA ILE A 156 13.78 20.87 -0.45
C ILE A 156 13.74 21.21 1.05
N ARG A 157 12.76 22.02 1.48
CA ARG A 157 12.65 22.50 2.88
C ARG A 157 11.71 21.65 3.72
N GLY A 158 10.63 21.16 3.12
CA GLY A 158 9.69 20.23 3.74
C GLY A 158 9.61 18.94 2.94
N LEU A 159 9.62 17.80 3.62
CA LEU A 159 9.46 16.46 3.02
C LEU A 159 8.41 15.68 3.80
N THR A 160 7.54 14.99 3.06
CA THR A 160 6.62 14.00 3.61
C THR A 160 6.62 12.78 2.71
N TRP A 161 6.31 11.63 3.27
CA TRP A 161 6.19 10.39 2.52
C TRP A 161 5.11 9.50 3.10
N SER A 162 4.54 8.65 2.25
CA SER A 162 3.59 7.61 2.64
C SER A 162 3.69 6.45 1.67
N SER A 163 3.31 5.28 2.16
CA SER A 163 3.20 4.01 1.45
C SER A 163 1.74 3.54 1.45
N ILE A 164 1.44 2.60 0.57
CA ILE A 164 0.20 1.82 0.60
C ILE A 164 0.27 0.80 1.73
N GLN A 165 -0.84 0.52 2.43
CA GLN A 165 -0.84 -0.55 3.43
C GLN A 165 -1.01 -1.92 2.78
N ARG A 166 -1.93 -2.01 1.82
CA ARG A 166 -2.27 -3.24 1.10
C ARG A 166 -2.87 -2.92 -0.26
N SER A 167 -2.60 -3.76 -1.26
CA SER A 167 -3.33 -3.77 -2.52
C SER A 167 -3.44 -5.16 -3.13
N LYS A 168 -4.49 -5.37 -3.92
CA LYS A 168 -4.64 -6.56 -4.76
C LYS A 168 -3.76 -6.40 -6.00
N ILE A 169 -3.05 -7.47 -6.35
CA ILE A 169 -2.36 -7.54 -7.64
C ILE A 169 -3.39 -7.86 -8.71
N VAL A 170 -3.46 -7.00 -9.72
CA VAL A 170 -4.18 -7.22 -10.97
C VAL A 170 -3.14 -7.17 -12.07
N THR A 171 -2.98 -8.28 -12.81
CA THR A 171 -2.00 -8.37 -13.90
C THR A 171 -2.23 -7.24 -14.90
N GLU A 172 -1.15 -6.69 -15.43
CA GLU A 172 -1.12 -5.54 -16.32
C GLU A 172 -1.60 -4.18 -15.75
N LYS A 173 -2.09 -4.12 -14.50
CA LYS A 173 -2.49 -2.85 -13.85
C LYS A 173 -1.33 -2.25 -13.04
N GLU A 174 -1.17 -0.93 -13.14
CA GLU A 174 -0.22 -0.20 -12.30
C GLU A 174 -0.73 -0.11 -10.85
N ILE A 175 0.19 -0.25 -9.91
CA ILE A 175 -0.07 -0.05 -8.48
C ILE A 175 0.89 1.02 -7.97
N ILE A 176 0.36 2.02 -7.27
CA ILE A 176 1.17 3.04 -6.61
C ILE A 176 1.54 2.51 -5.22
N LEU A 177 2.82 2.26 -5.00
CA LEU A 177 3.32 1.66 -3.77
C LEU A 177 3.59 2.71 -2.70
N ALA A 178 4.17 3.84 -3.09
CA ALA A 178 4.54 4.92 -2.18
C ALA A 178 4.67 6.24 -2.92
N ALA A 179 4.68 7.34 -2.17
CA ALA A 179 5.07 8.64 -2.69
C ALA A 179 5.93 9.40 -1.68
N ILE A 180 6.85 10.19 -2.21
CA ILE A 180 7.63 11.20 -1.50
C ILE A 180 7.24 12.55 -2.10
N ALA A 181 6.80 13.48 -1.27
CA ALA A 181 6.50 14.84 -1.69
C ALA A 181 7.36 15.84 -0.93
N GLY A 182 7.81 16.87 -1.65
CA GLY A 182 8.63 17.95 -1.12
C GLY A 182 8.08 19.32 -1.47
N THR A 183 8.38 20.31 -0.64
CA THR A 183 8.08 21.72 -0.91
C THR A 183 9.28 22.62 -0.67
N GLU A 184 9.37 23.68 -1.47
CA GLU A 184 10.28 24.82 -1.28
C GLU A 184 9.69 25.82 -0.26
N GLY A 185 8.37 25.82 -0.07
CA GLY A 185 7.62 26.68 0.82
C GLY A 185 7.32 26.06 2.19
N ASN A 186 6.31 26.62 2.87
CA ASN A 186 5.93 26.20 4.23
C ASN A 186 4.67 25.33 4.28
N SER A 187 3.99 25.11 3.16
CA SER A 187 2.73 24.34 3.11
C SER A 187 2.97 22.99 2.45
N MET A 188 2.68 21.92 3.17
CA MET A 188 2.81 20.55 2.69
C MET A 188 1.45 19.87 2.71
N SER A 189 1.10 19.18 1.63
CA SER A 189 -0.14 18.42 1.58
C SER A 189 0.07 17.01 2.12
N SER A 190 -0.90 16.49 2.88
CA SER A 190 -0.90 15.10 3.34
C SER A 190 -0.91 14.12 2.16
N ILE A 191 -0.23 13.00 2.29
CA ILE A 191 -0.23 11.91 1.31
C ILE A 191 -1.10 10.77 1.84
N SER A 192 -2.05 10.30 1.04
CA SER A 192 -2.80 9.06 1.29
C SER A 192 -2.71 8.16 0.07
N ILE A 193 -1.82 7.17 0.13
CA ILE A 193 -1.60 6.27 -1.02
C ILE A 193 -2.78 5.31 -1.21
N ASP A 194 -3.46 4.95 -0.13
CA ASP A 194 -4.66 4.10 -0.20
C ASP A 194 -5.78 4.81 -0.98
N GLU A 195 -5.97 6.13 -0.78
CA GLU A 195 -6.92 6.94 -1.55
C GLU A 195 -6.53 7.05 -3.04
N ILE A 196 -5.22 7.13 -3.33
CA ILE A 196 -4.71 7.19 -4.72
C ILE A 196 -4.91 5.85 -5.46
N ASN A 197 -4.93 4.73 -4.73
CA ASN A 197 -5.21 3.40 -5.29
C ASN A 197 -6.68 2.99 -5.17
N ALA A 198 -7.57 3.87 -4.69
CA ALA A 198 -8.99 3.58 -4.60
C ALA A 198 -9.59 3.26 -5.98
N ASP A 199 -10.55 2.34 -6.00
CA ASP A 199 -11.31 2.02 -7.22
C ASP A 199 -12.27 3.15 -7.62
N ASP A 200 -12.65 4.02 -6.67
CA ASP A 200 -13.44 5.23 -6.92
C ASP A 200 -12.56 6.32 -7.57
N GLU A 201 -12.87 6.63 -8.84
CA GLU A 201 -12.11 7.62 -9.62
C GLU A 201 -12.15 9.03 -9.04
N VAL A 202 -13.24 9.42 -8.37
CA VAL A 202 -13.38 10.76 -7.78
C VAL A 202 -12.46 10.89 -6.58
N ILE A 203 -12.42 9.88 -5.70
CA ILE A 203 -11.51 9.84 -4.55
C ILE A 203 -10.06 9.86 -5.03
N LYS A 204 -9.74 8.98 -5.99
CA LYS A 204 -8.41 8.87 -6.58
C LYS A 204 -7.94 10.19 -7.19
N ASN A 205 -8.74 10.83 -8.03
CA ASN A 205 -8.37 12.08 -8.70
C ASN A 205 -8.15 13.21 -7.68
N LYS A 206 -9.02 13.34 -6.67
CA LYS A 206 -8.82 14.32 -5.59
C LYS A 206 -7.56 14.07 -4.76
N ALA A 207 -7.19 12.82 -4.54
CA ALA A 207 -5.97 12.46 -3.83
C ALA A 207 -4.72 12.81 -4.66
N ILE A 208 -4.73 12.50 -5.96
CA ILE A 208 -3.67 12.87 -6.90
C ILE A 208 -3.53 14.40 -6.99
N GLU A 209 -4.63 15.14 -7.15
CA GLU A 209 -4.60 16.60 -7.19
C GLU A 209 -3.98 17.21 -5.93
N ARG A 210 -4.34 16.71 -4.74
CA ARG A 210 -3.73 17.15 -3.47
C ARG A 210 -2.23 16.84 -3.44
N LEU A 211 -1.83 15.66 -3.88
CA LEU A 211 -0.43 15.26 -3.93
C LEU A 211 0.37 16.19 -4.84
N LEU A 212 -0.15 16.50 -6.03
CA LEU A 212 0.49 17.34 -7.04
C LEU A 212 0.54 18.84 -6.71
N LYS A 213 -0.09 19.29 -5.61
CA LYS A 213 0.10 20.65 -5.08
C LYS A 213 1.47 20.88 -4.46
N ASN A 214 2.20 19.82 -4.12
CA ASN A 214 3.57 19.94 -3.65
C ASN A 214 4.52 20.28 -4.82
N ASP A 215 5.60 21.00 -4.52
CA ASP A 215 6.54 21.46 -5.55
C ASP A 215 7.26 20.29 -6.23
N TYR A 216 7.53 19.22 -5.47
CA TYR A 216 8.17 18.01 -5.97
C TYR A 216 7.38 16.79 -5.52
N VAL A 217 7.11 15.87 -6.43
CA VAL A 217 6.45 14.59 -6.12
C VAL A 217 7.16 13.47 -6.86
N TYR A 218 7.48 12.43 -6.11
CA TYR A 218 8.01 11.17 -6.63
C TYR A 218 7.04 10.06 -6.28
N ILE A 219 6.49 9.40 -7.31
CA ILE A 219 5.51 8.33 -7.16
C ILE A 219 6.19 7.01 -7.50
N ILE A 220 6.32 6.14 -6.50
CA ILE A 220 6.90 4.81 -6.65
C ILE A 220 5.80 3.85 -7.07
N LYS A 221 6.02 3.17 -8.20
CA LYS A 221 5.03 2.31 -8.84
C LYS A 221 5.58 0.92 -9.10
N CYS A 222 4.67 -0.03 -9.21
CA CYS A 222 4.95 -1.34 -9.78
C CYS A 222 3.90 -1.79 -10.77
N LYS A 223 4.27 -2.74 -11.63
CA LYS A 223 3.37 -3.46 -12.53
C LYS A 223 3.85 -4.90 -12.72
N PHE A 224 2.93 -5.84 -12.58
CA PHE A 224 3.16 -7.26 -12.82
C PHE A 224 2.65 -7.61 -14.22
N LYS A 225 3.47 -8.31 -15.01
CA LYS A 225 3.18 -8.72 -16.38
C LYS A 225 3.36 -10.22 -16.51
#